data_AF-A0A0V8QA76-F1
#
_entry.id   AF-A0A0V8QA76-F1
#
_cell.length_a   1.000
_cell.length_b   1.000
_cell.length_c   1.000
_cell.angle_alpha   90.00
_cell.angle_beta   90.00
_cell.angle_gamma   90.00
#
_symmetry.space_group_name_H-M   'P 1'
#
loop_
_entity.id
_entity.type
_entity.pdbx_description
1 polymer ?
#
loop_
_entity_poly.entity_id
_entity_poly.type
_entity_poly.pdbx_seq_one_letter_code
_entity_poly.pdbx_strand_id
1 'polypeptide(L)'
;MYVIELNKLKNGCNEEHKEIYHWAQLFKAQTWEELDMIEKNHPECGEFVAVLKELNEDEIIQLECEAREMYEWDIHSHHRTGYREGREQGRTEGEFFNIISLTKKKLEKGKTVEVIVEEVETDIALIEQITKIISELPVYTVEGVYKKLKEDNPFH
;
A
#
# COMPACT_ATOMS: atom_id res chain seq x y z
N MET A 1 -5.46 -16.93 53.53
CA MET A 1 -5.26 -16.76 52.08
C MET A 1 -3.84 -17.17 51.77
N TYR A 2 -3.66 -18.19 50.96
CA TYR A 2 -2.34 -18.65 50.53
C TYR A 2 -2.01 -17.98 49.19
N VAL A 3 -0.80 -17.43 49.04
CA VAL A 3 -0.38 -16.65 47.87
C VAL A 3 0.90 -17.26 47.34
N ILE A 4 0.95 -17.57 46.04
CA ILE A 4 2.13 -18.10 45.36
C ILE A 4 2.69 -17.03 44.42
N GLU A 5 4.01 -16.82 44.46
CA GLU A 5 4.72 -15.99 43.49
C GLU A 5 5.27 -16.85 42.35
N LEU A 6 4.78 -16.64 41.12
CA LEU A 6 5.16 -17.46 39.95
C LEU A 6 6.67 -17.41 39.66
N ASN A 7 7.30 -16.25 39.85
CA ASN A 7 8.75 -16.07 39.63
C ASN A 7 9.64 -16.82 40.62
N LYS A 8 9.09 -17.27 41.76
CA LYS A 8 9.83 -18.00 42.81
C LYS A 8 9.51 -19.50 42.83
N LEU A 9 8.76 -20.00 41.85
CA LEU A 9 8.49 -21.44 41.69
C LEU A 9 9.83 -22.18 41.44
N LYS A 10 10.29 -22.92 42.45
CA LYS A 10 11.41 -23.86 42.35
C LYS A 10 10.88 -25.21 41.87
N ASN A 11 11.62 -25.96 41.05
CA ASN A 11 11.25 -27.32 40.64
C ASN A 11 11.20 -28.28 41.85
N GLY A 12 10.07 -28.31 42.56
CA GLY A 12 9.84 -29.15 43.73
C GLY A 12 8.42 -28.95 44.26
N CYS A 13 7.63 -30.01 44.22
CA CYS A 13 6.23 -30.01 44.66
C CYS A 13 6.15 -29.74 46.18
N ASN A 14 5.42 -28.70 46.59
CA ASN A 14 5.13 -28.48 48.01
C ASN A 14 3.95 -29.39 48.41
N GLU A 15 4.18 -30.36 49.29
CA GLU A 15 3.22 -31.46 49.54
C GLU A 15 1.88 -31.00 50.11
N GLU A 16 1.82 -29.81 50.73
CA GLU A 16 0.63 -29.27 51.39
C GLU A 16 -0.34 -28.55 50.43
N HIS A 17 0.11 -28.11 49.25
CA HIS A 17 -0.68 -27.30 48.30
C HIS A 17 -0.45 -27.70 46.83
N LYS A 18 -0.48 -29.00 46.54
CA LYS A 18 -0.13 -29.57 45.23
C LYS A 18 -0.97 -29.01 44.07
N GLU A 19 -2.29 -28.89 44.24
CA GLU A 19 -3.21 -28.42 43.19
C GLU A 19 -2.90 -26.99 42.71
N ILE A 20 -2.76 -26.04 43.65
CA ILE A 20 -2.43 -24.64 43.30
C ILE A 20 -1.04 -24.57 42.65
N TYR A 21 -0.13 -25.44 43.07
CA TYR A 21 1.20 -25.54 42.47
C TYR A 21 1.14 -26.05 41.00
N HIS A 22 0.27 -27.00 40.67
CA HIS A 22 0.05 -27.46 39.29
C HIS A 22 -0.48 -26.35 38.39
N TRP A 23 -1.50 -25.59 38.87
CA TRP A 23 -1.99 -24.41 38.16
C TRP A 23 -0.91 -23.35 37.98
N ALA A 24 -0.08 -23.13 39.00
CA ALA A 24 1.02 -22.17 38.93
C ALA A 24 2.11 -22.58 37.91
N GLN A 25 2.36 -23.88 37.74
CA GLN A 25 3.23 -24.40 36.67
C GLN A 25 2.61 -24.18 35.29
N LEU A 26 1.30 -24.36 35.15
CA LEU A 26 0.58 -24.12 33.91
C LEU A 26 0.69 -22.65 33.48
N PHE A 27 0.45 -21.70 34.39
CA PHE A 27 0.59 -20.26 34.09
C PHE A 27 2.04 -19.82 33.82
N LYS A 28 3.03 -20.61 34.23
CA LYS A 28 4.46 -20.35 33.95
C LYS A 28 4.90 -20.94 32.61
N ALA A 29 4.15 -21.88 32.04
CA ALA A 29 4.50 -22.52 30.78
C ALA A 29 4.59 -21.48 29.65
N GLN A 30 5.60 -21.62 28.81
CA GLN A 30 5.88 -20.73 27.69
C GLN A 30 5.69 -21.41 26.33
N THR A 31 5.52 -22.73 26.31
CA THR A 31 5.37 -23.51 25.08
C THR A 31 4.20 -24.47 25.16
N TRP A 32 3.64 -24.82 24.00
CA TRP A 32 2.59 -25.86 23.89
C TRP A 32 3.08 -27.23 24.36
N GLU A 33 4.36 -27.54 24.15
CA GLU A 33 4.98 -28.79 24.63
C GLU A 33 5.00 -28.86 26.16
N GLU A 34 5.27 -27.74 26.84
CA GLU A 34 5.19 -27.65 28.31
C GLU A 34 3.75 -27.81 28.80
N LEU A 35 2.78 -27.19 28.11
CA LEU A 35 1.36 -27.36 28.43
C LEU A 35 0.89 -28.81 28.24
N ASP A 36 1.30 -29.47 27.16
CA ASP A 36 0.98 -30.88 26.89
C ASP A 36 1.59 -31.82 27.94
N MET A 37 2.82 -31.52 28.40
CA MET A 37 3.48 -32.27 29.47
C MET A 37 2.77 -32.06 30.81
N ILE A 38 2.29 -30.85 31.10
CA ILE A 38 1.52 -30.54 32.30
C ILE A 38 0.16 -31.26 32.25
N GLU A 39 -0.56 -31.20 31.14
CA GLU A 39 -1.83 -31.91 30.93
C GLU A 39 -1.69 -33.42 31.16
N LYS A 40 -0.62 -34.04 30.65
CA LYS A 40 -0.34 -35.48 30.85
C LYS A 40 -0.08 -35.85 32.31
N ASN A 41 0.58 -34.97 33.07
CA ASN A 41 0.90 -35.19 34.47
C ASN A 41 -0.25 -34.78 35.41
N HIS A 42 -1.08 -33.83 34.98
CA HIS A 42 -2.15 -33.19 35.73
C HIS A 42 -3.41 -33.03 34.87
N PRO A 43 -4.19 -34.12 34.69
CA PRO A 43 -5.38 -34.12 33.84
C PRO A 43 -6.44 -33.08 34.23
N GLU A 44 -6.47 -32.65 35.50
CA GLU A 44 -7.35 -31.58 36.00
C GLU A 44 -7.16 -30.24 35.28
N CYS A 45 -6.01 -30.03 34.63
CA CYS A 45 -5.71 -28.83 33.85
C CYS A 45 -6.18 -28.92 32.39
N GLY A 46 -6.61 -30.09 31.91
CA GLY A 46 -6.83 -30.36 30.48
C GLY A 46 -7.90 -29.47 29.82
N GLU A 47 -9.01 -29.21 30.51
CA GLU A 47 -10.08 -28.33 29.98
C GLU A 47 -9.56 -26.91 29.73
N PHE A 48 -8.71 -26.39 30.61
CA PHE A 48 -8.12 -25.07 30.45
C PHE A 48 -7.11 -25.02 29.29
N VAL A 49 -6.28 -26.06 29.16
CA VAL A 49 -5.33 -26.18 28.03
C VAL A 49 -6.09 -26.25 26.69
N ALA A 50 -7.20 -26.99 26.64
CA ALA A 50 -8.04 -27.06 25.46
C ALA A 50 -8.63 -25.71 25.07
N VAL A 51 -9.21 -24.97 26.04
CA VAL A 51 -9.75 -23.62 25.81
C VAL A 51 -8.64 -22.65 25.34
N LEU A 52 -7.44 -22.73 25.91
CA LEU A 52 -6.31 -21.90 25.46
C LEU A 52 -5.92 -22.19 24.01
N LYS A 53 -5.92 -23.46 23.59
CA LYS A 53 -5.61 -23.85 22.20
C LYS A 53 -6.66 -23.30 21.24
N GLU A 54 -7.94 -23.45 21.57
CA GLU A 54 -9.06 -22.92 20.78
C GLU A 54 -8.98 -21.40 20.63
N LEU A 55 -8.76 -20.67 21.73
CA LEU A 55 -8.60 -19.20 21.69
C LEU A 55 -7.41 -18.76 20.84
N ASN A 56 -6.29 -19.50 20.90
CA ASN A 56 -5.12 -19.20 20.08
C ASN A 56 -5.36 -19.52 18.59
N GLU A 57 -6.08 -20.60 18.27
CA GLU A 57 -6.50 -20.91 16.90
C GLU A 57 -7.43 -19.84 16.34
N ASP A 58 -8.42 -19.40 17.13
CA ASP A 58 -9.33 -18.31 16.76
C ASP A 58 -8.58 -17.00 16.51
N GLU A 59 -7.62 -16.65 17.37
CA GLU A 59 -6.79 -15.44 17.21
C GLU A 59 -5.93 -15.53 15.94
N ILE A 60 -5.34 -16.69 15.64
CA ILE A 60 -4.59 -16.90 14.39
C ILE A 60 -5.49 -16.71 13.18
N ILE A 61 -6.68 -17.32 13.18
CA ILE A 61 -7.65 -17.17 12.08
C ILE A 61 -8.04 -15.70 11.91
N GLN A 62 -8.30 -14.99 13.00
CA GLN A 62 -8.62 -13.56 12.96
C GLN A 62 -7.46 -12.75 12.35
N LEU A 63 -6.23 -12.98 12.80
CA LEU A 63 -5.04 -12.28 12.28
C LEU A 63 -4.82 -12.57 10.79
N GLU A 64 -5.04 -13.81 10.35
CA GLU A 64 -4.96 -14.19 8.93
C GLU A 64 -6.05 -13.50 8.10
N CYS A 65 -7.28 -13.42 8.62
CA CYS A 65 -8.38 -12.69 7.99
C CYS A 65 -8.07 -11.20 7.87
N GLU A 66 -7.61 -10.55 8.94
CA GLU A 66 -7.23 -9.14 8.95
C GLU A 66 -6.08 -8.85 7.98
N ALA A 67 -5.05 -9.70 7.96
CA ALA A 67 -3.93 -9.58 7.03
C ALA A 67 -4.38 -9.67 5.57
N ARG A 68 -5.34 -10.56 5.28
CA ARG A 68 -5.93 -10.69 3.95
C ARG A 68 -6.74 -9.46 3.56
N GLU A 69 -7.60 -8.97 4.44
CA GLU A 69 -8.41 -7.77 4.19
C GLU A 69 -7.53 -6.54 3.95
N MET A 70 -6.46 -6.36 4.73
CA MET A 70 -5.48 -5.30 4.51
C MET A 70 -4.82 -5.41 3.14
N TYR A 71 -4.38 -6.61 2.74
CA TYR A 71 -3.79 -6.81 1.42
C TYR A 71 -4.77 -6.48 0.28
N GLU A 72 -6.01 -6.96 0.38
CA GLU A 72 -7.06 -6.68 -0.61
C GLU A 72 -7.35 -5.17 -0.69
N TRP A 73 -7.40 -4.50 0.46
CA TRP A 73 -7.62 -3.06 0.54
C TRP A 73 -6.48 -2.26 -0.10
N ASP A 74 -5.23 -2.61 0.20
CA ASP A 74 -4.05 -1.99 -0.40
C ASP A 74 -4.04 -2.14 -1.92
N ILE A 75 -4.28 -3.35 -2.43
CA ILE A 75 -4.38 -3.60 -3.87
C ILE A 75 -5.47 -2.74 -4.52
N HIS A 76 -6.66 -2.69 -3.92
CA HIS A 76 -7.75 -1.86 -4.43
C HIS A 76 -7.43 -0.37 -4.40
N SER A 77 -6.79 0.10 -3.33
CA SER A 77 -6.36 1.49 -3.17
C SER A 77 -5.33 1.88 -4.22
N HIS A 78 -4.26 1.09 -4.36
CA HIS A 78 -3.23 1.31 -5.37
C HIS A 78 -3.79 1.26 -6.79
N HIS A 79 -4.66 0.30 -7.10
CA HIS A 79 -5.29 0.21 -8.41
C HIS A 79 -6.18 1.43 -8.70
N ARG A 80 -6.95 1.90 -7.71
CA ARG A 80 -7.81 3.08 -7.87
C ARG A 80 -6.98 4.34 -8.11
N THR A 81 -5.92 4.53 -7.32
CA THR A 81 -5.02 5.69 -7.46
C THR A 81 -4.29 5.65 -8.79
N GLY A 82 -3.66 4.53 -9.15
CA GLY A 82 -2.94 4.39 -10.42
C GLY A 82 -3.86 4.53 -11.63
N TYR A 83 -5.09 4.02 -11.58
CA TYR A 83 -6.07 4.22 -12.65
C TYR A 83 -6.46 5.69 -12.79
N ARG A 84 -6.65 6.39 -11.68
CA ARG A 84 -7.00 7.82 -11.67
C ARG A 84 -5.85 8.66 -12.24
N GLU A 85 -4.64 8.45 -11.74
CA GLU A 85 -3.44 9.16 -12.21
C GLU A 85 -3.20 8.89 -13.69
N GLY A 86 -3.30 7.64 -14.14
CA GLY A 86 -3.17 7.29 -15.56
C GLY A 86 -4.25 7.91 -16.45
N ARG A 87 -5.49 8.01 -15.96
CA ARG A 87 -6.59 8.73 -16.65
C ARG A 87 -6.33 10.22 -16.75
N GLU A 88 -5.90 10.85 -15.66
CA GLU A 88 -5.61 12.29 -15.59
C GLU A 88 -4.41 12.63 -16.48
N GLN A 89 -3.32 11.87 -16.36
CA GLN A 89 -2.16 12.01 -17.25
C GLN A 89 -2.56 11.80 -18.71
N GLY A 90 -3.26 10.72 -19.05
CA GLY A 90 -3.66 10.45 -20.44
C GLY A 90 -4.54 11.55 -21.04
N ARG A 91 -5.37 12.22 -20.24
CA ARG A 91 -6.13 13.39 -20.68
C ARG A 91 -5.23 14.59 -20.95
N THR A 92 -4.34 14.93 -20.02
CA THR A 92 -3.43 16.07 -20.20
C THR A 92 -2.48 15.85 -21.39
N GLU A 93 -1.89 14.65 -21.55
CA GLU A 93 -1.05 14.37 -22.72
C GLU A 93 -1.85 14.49 -24.03
N GLY A 94 -3.10 14.02 -24.04
CA GLY A 94 -4.00 14.14 -25.19
C GLY A 94 -4.34 15.59 -25.55
N GLU A 95 -4.56 16.44 -24.55
CA GLU A 95 -4.77 17.89 -24.74
C GLU A 95 -3.54 18.55 -25.36
N PHE A 96 -2.34 18.27 -24.83
CA PHE A 96 -1.09 18.78 -25.40
C PHE A 96 -0.87 18.30 -26.85
N PHE A 97 -1.09 17.01 -27.13
CA PHE A 97 -0.99 16.49 -28.50
C PHE A 97 -1.96 17.18 -29.45
N ASN A 98 -3.19 17.45 -29.00
CA ASN A 98 -4.17 18.18 -29.80
C ASN A 98 -3.71 19.61 -30.07
N ILE A 99 -3.24 20.34 -29.05
CA ILE A 99 -2.71 21.70 -29.19
C ILE A 99 -1.54 21.73 -30.18
N ILE A 100 -0.55 20.86 -30.01
CA ILE A 100 0.62 20.77 -30.91
C ILE A 100 0.18 20.49 -32.35
N SER A 101 -0.76 19.55 -32.55
CA SER A 101 -1.30 19.20 -33.87
C SER A 101 -2.05 20.36 -34.53
N LEU A 102 -2.85 21.10 -33.77
CA LEU A 102 -3.58 22.27 -34.26
C LEU A 102 -2.62 23.43 -34.59
N THR A 103 -1.65 23.70 -33.73
CA THR A 103 -0.60 24.71 -33.95
C THR A 103 0.18 24.41 -35.22
N LYS A 104 0.61 23.15 -35.40
CA LYS A 104 1.22 22.66 -36.65
C LYS A 104 0.36 23.00 -37.87
N LYS A 105 -0.89 22.54 -37.88
CA LYS A 105 -1.79 22.71 -39.02
C LYS A 105 -2.06 24.17 -39.35
N LYS A 106 -2.03 25.06 -38.35
CA LYS A 106 -2.24 26.50 -38.54
C LYS A 106 -0.97 27.21 -38.99
N LEU A 107 0.21 26.79 -38.52
CA LEU A 107 1.51 27.26 -39.03
C LEU A 107 1.72 26.87 -40.49
N GLU A 108 1.37 25.64 -40.88
CA GLU A 108 1.41 25.18 -42.28
C GLU A 108 0.48 26.01 -43.19
N LYS A 109 -0.58 26.60 -42.62
CA LYS A 109 -1.49 27.52 -43.32
C LYS A 109 -0.99 28.98 -43.31
N GLY A 110 0.20 29.25 -42.78
CA GLY A 110 0.81 30.58 -42.74
C GLY A 110 0.18 31.56 -41.75
N LYS A 111 -0.54 31.07 -40.73
CA LYS A 111 -1.12 31.92 -39.68
C LYS A 111 -0.04 32.42 -38.71
N THR A 112 -0.21 33.64 -38.21
CA THR A 112 0.69 34.22 -37.20
C THR A 112 0.39 33.63 -35.81
N VAL A 113 1.34 33.77 -34.88
CA VAL A 113 1.24 33.22 -33.53
C VAL A 113 0.01 33.78 -32.79
N GLU A 114 -0.28 35.07 -32.95
CA GLU A 114 -1.39 35.75 -32.28
C GLU A 114 -2.75 35.17 -32.70
N VAL A 115 -2.93 34.90 -33.99
CA VAL A 115 -4.15 34.27 -34.52
C VAL A 115 -4.26 32.82 -34.06
N ILE A 116 -3.13 32.12 -33.91
CA ILE A 116 -3.13 30.73 -33.41
C ILE A 116 -3.57 30.69 -31.95
N VAL A 117 -3.06 31.59 -31.11
CA VAL A 117 -3.44 31.71 -29.70
C VAL A 117 -4.94 31.94 -29.58
N GLU A 118 -5.49 32.89 -30.34
CA GLU A 118 -6.93 33.20 -30.32
C GLU A 118 -7.77 32.00 -30.76
N GLU A 119 -7.37 31.32 -31.85
CA GLU A 119 -8.16 30.19 -32.38
C GLU A 119 -7.96 28.85 -31.66
N VAL A 120 -6.89 28.69 -30.87
CA VAL A 120 -6.62 27.49 -30.06
C VAL A 120 -7.06 27.72 -28.60
N GLU A 121 -7.32 28.98 -28.21
CA GLU A 121 -7.76 29.39 -26.87
C GLU A 121 -6.82 28.90 -25.76
N THR A 122 -5.51 28.99 -26.00
CA THR A 122 -4.46 28.54 -25.07
C THR A 122 -3.49 29.65 -24.74
N ASP A 123 -2.64 29.41 -23.73
CA ASP A 123 -1.63 30.37 -23.30
C ASP A 123 -0.66 30.73 -24.44
N ILE A 124 -0.41 32.04 -24.62
CA ILE A 124 0.55 32.59 -25.58
C ILE A 124 1.93 31.96 -25.38
N ALA A 125 2.39 31.83 -24.14
CA ALA A 125 3.70 31.28 -23.82
C ALA A 125 3.84 29.82 -24.27
N LEU A 126 2.76 29.03 -24.17
CA LEU A 126 2.76 27.63 -24.62
C LEU A 126 2.85 27.54 -26.15
N ILE A 127 2.07 28.36 -26.86
CA ILE A 127 2.09 28.38 -28.33
C ILE A 127 3.46 28.85 -28.84
N GLU A 128 4.04 29.90 -28.24
CA GLU A 128 5.39 30.37 -28.57
C GLU A 128 6.43 29.28 -28.38
N GLN A 129 6.41 28.56 -27.26
CA GLN A 129 7.32 27.42 -27.02
C GLN A 129 7.15 26.31 -28.06
N ILE A 130 5.91 25.92 -28.37
CA ILE A 130 5.62 24.90 -29.39
C ILE A 130 6.15 25.36 -30.76
N THR A 131 5.90 26.61 -31.16
CA THR A 131 6.35 27.15 -32.45
C THR A 131 7.87 27.17 -32.56
N LYS A 132 8.56 27.53 -31.47
CA LYS A 132 10.02 27.48 -31.37
C LYS A 132 10.54 26.06 -31.56
N ILE A 133 10.01 25.09 -30.81
CA ILE A 133 10.43 23.68 -30.91
C ILE A 133 10.17 23.11 -32.32
N ILE A 134 9.04 23.45 -32.95
CA ILE A 134 8.74 23.05 -34.34
C ILE A 134 9.77 23.63 -35.31
N SER A 135 10.18 24.89 -35.12
CA SER A 135 11.17 25.55 -36.00
C SER A 135 12.59 24.97 -35.87
N GLU A 136 12.94 24.41 -34.71
CA GLU A 136 14.25 23.81 -34.44
C GLU A 136 14.37 22.36 -34.92
N LEU A 137 13.25 21.69 -35.23
CA LEU A 137 13.23 20.27 -35.62
C LEU A 137 13.10 20.11 -37.15
N PRO A 138 14.11 19.55 -37.84
CA PRO A 138 14.10 19.40 -39.30
C PRO A 138 13.03 18.41 -39.81
N VAL A 139 12.65 17.44 -38.99
CA VAL A 139 11.46 16.58 -39.17
C VAL A 139 10.84 16.42 -37.78
N TYR A 140 9.60 16.87 -37.60
CA TYR A 140 8.94 16.85 -36.30
C TYR A 140 7.71 15.95 -36.28
N THR A 141 7.60 15.17 -35.20
CA THR A 141 6.41 14.42 -34.81
C THR A 141 5.75 15.11 -33.61
N VAL A 142 4.43 14.96 -33.46
CA VAL A 142 3.68 15.56 -32.35
C VAL A 142 4.24 15.08 -31.01
N GLU A 143 4.60 13.80 -30.96
CA GLU A 143 5.22 13.13 -29.81
C GLU A 143 6.62 13.68 -29.51
N GLY A 144 7.41 13.98 -30.54
CA GLY A 144 8.76 14.55 -30.37
C GLY A 144 8.73 15.97 -29.81
N VAL A 145 7.77 16.78 -30.25
CA VAL A 145 7.56 18.14 -29.72
C VAL A 145 7.09 18.06 -28.26
N TYR A 146 6.13 17.19 -27.94
CA TYR A 146 5.66 16.98 -26.57
C TYR A 146 6.77 16.51 -25.62
N LYS A 147 7.63 15.59 -26.08
CA LYS A 147 8.76 15.11 -25.28
C LYS A 147 9.73 16.24 -24.93
N LYS A 148 10.11 17.07 -25.91
CA LYS A 148 10.95 18.26 -25.66
C LYS A 148 10.26 19.26 -24.74
N LEU A 149 8.96 19.48 -24.90
CA LEU A 149 8.19 20.36 -24.03
C LEU A 149 8.24 19.90 -22.56
N LYS A 150 8.13 18.58 -22.31
CA LYS A 150 8.28 17.98 -20.97
C LYS A 150 9.71 18.07 -20.43
N GLU A 151 10.72 17.95 -21.29
CA GLU A 151 12.14 18.07 -20.90
C GLU A 151 12.49 19.52 -20.52
N ASP A 152 11.97 20.50 -21.26
CA ASP A 152 12.20 21.94 -21.02
C ASP A 152 11.34 22.48 -19.85
N ASN A 153 10.27 21.78 -19.46
CA ASN A 153 9.40 22.18 -18.36
C ASN A 153 8.91 20.98 -17.50
N PRO A 154 9.80 20.37 -16.68
CA PRO A 154 9.53 19.10 -16.00
C PRO A 154 8.56 19.18 -14.80
N PHE A 155 7.99 20.36 -14.50
CA PHE A 155 7.19 20.59 -13.29
C PHE A 155 5.75 21.08 -13.56
N HIS A 156 5.24 20.92 -14.78
CA HIS A 156 3.82 21.09 -15.11
C HIS A 156 3.21 19.84 -15.73
#